data_AF-A0A1H9M4B8-F1
#
_entry.id   AF-A0A1H9M4B8-F1
#
_cell.length_a   1.000
_cell.length_b   1.000
_cell.length_c   1.000
_cell.angle_alpha   90.00
_cell.angle_beta   90.00
_cell.angle_gamma   90.00
#
_symmetry.space_group_name_H-M   'P 1'
#
loop_
_entity.id
_entity.type
_entity.pdbx_description
1 polymer ?
#
loop_
_entity_poly.entity_id
_entity_poly.type
_entity_poly.pdbx_seq_one_letter_code
_entity_poly.pdbx_strand_id
1 'polypeptide(L)'
;MTTTHTNSRNADKFVIRLPDGLRGRIAAVASAAHRSMNSEIVARLTQSIDADNDMHQAGAVTVFLPEVVTNEISGLAQLNERSVNGEITDRLKRSAVVDQLNDEQARMIGILLRRIEELESRLQLKGAA
;
A
#
# COMPACT_ATOMS: atom_id res chain seq x y z
N MET A 1 20.06 16.91 -9.10
CA MET A 1 20.35 15.96 -8.00
C MET A 1 21.18 16.68 -6.94
N THR A 2 20.55 17.15 -5.87
CA THR A 2 21.24 17.77 -4.73
C THR A 2 21.32 16.73 -3.61
N THR A 3 22.48 16.12 -3.45
CA THR A 3 22.81 15.31 -2.27
C THR A 3 23.02 16.26 -1.09
N THR A 4 21.94 16.58 -0.38
CA THR A 4 21.98 17.36 0.85
C THR A 4 22.77 16.55 1.89
N HIS A 5 24.04 16.88 2.06
CA HIS A 5 24.86 16.35 3.15
C HIS A 5 24.23 16.79 4.48
N THR A 6 23.49 15.91 5.14
CA THR A 6 22.88 16.16 6.45
C THR A 6 23.99 16.18 7.50
N ASN A 7 24.58 17.34 7.68
CA ASN A 7 25.51 17.58 8.77
C ASN A 7 24.76 17.39 10.10
N SER A 8 25.39 16.76 11.11
CA SER A 8 24.77 16.47 12.42
C SER A 8 24.17 17.73 13.09
N ARG A 9 24.65 18.92 12.71
CA ARG A 9 24.15 20.22 13.17
C ARG A 9 22.77 20.61 12.59
N ASN A 10 22.41 20.10 11.43
CA ASN A 10 21.16 20.40 10.71
C ASN A 10 20.16 19.23 10.71
N ALA A 11 20.44 18.16 11.45
CA ALA A 11 19.54 17.03 11.58
C ALA A 11 18.42 17.33 12.59
N ASP A 12 17.21 16.84 12.29
CA ASP A 12 16.07 16.91 13.21
C ASP A 12 16.38 16.17 14.52
N LYS A 13 15.95 16.74 15.64
CA LYS A 13 16.23 16.22 16.98
C LYS A 13 14.93 15.86 17.69
N PHE A 14 14.80 14.59 18.02
CA PHE A 14 13.65 14.06 18.76
C PHE A 14 14.11 13.60 20.15
N VAL A 15 13.43 14.09 21.20
CA VAL A 15 13.66 13.65 22.57
C VAL A 15 12.68 12.52 22.89
N ILE A 16 13.22 11.30 23.04
CA ILE A 16 12.42 10.10 23.30
C ILE A 16 12.57 9.70 24.78
N ARG A 17 11.44 9.50 25.47
CA ARG A 17 11.42 8.93 26.83
C ARG A 17 11.45 7.41 26.72
N LEU A 18 12.54 6.81 27.19
CA LEU A 18 12.72 5.37 27.17
C LEU A 18 12.29 4.77 28.52
N PRO A 19 11.57 3.63 28.54
CA PRO A 19 11.31 2.88 29.75
C PRO A 19 12.61 2.30 30.34
N ASP A 20 12.55 1.95 31.62
CA ASP A 20 13.70 1.45 32.36
C ASP A 20 14.37 0.24 31.66
N GLY A 21 15.71 0.24 31.67
CA GLY A 21 16.51 -0.81 31.05
C GLY A 21 16.61 -0.77 29.51
N LEU A 22 15.68 -0.11 28.79
CA LEU A 22 15.71 -0.09 27.32
C LEU A 22 16.93 0.64 26.77
N ARG A 23 17.34 1.75 27.39
CA ARG A 23 18.55 2.48 27.00
C ARG A 23 19.81 1.61 27.10
N GLY A 24 19.92 0.81 28.15
CA GLY A 24 21.05 -0.11 28.36
C GLY A 24 21.09 -1.21 27.29
N ARG A 25 19.92 -1.76 26.94
CA ARG A 25 19.81 -2.73 25.84
C ARG A 25 20.25 -2.16 24.50
N ILE A 26 19.83 -0.94 24.16
CA ILE A 26 20.25 -0.26 22.92
C ILE A 26 21.76 -0.04 22.91
N ALA A 27 22.36 0.38 24.03
CA ALA A 27 23.80 0.59 24.14
C ALA A 27 24.60 -0.70 23.89
N ALA A 28 24.17 -1.83 24.47
CA ALA A 28 24.82 -3.12 24.29
C ALA A 28 24.79 -3.58 22.82
N VAL A 29 23.63 -3.45 22.17
CA VAL A 29 23.47 -3.77 20.75
C VAL A 29 24.34 -2.88 19.87
N ALA A 30 24.32 -1.56 20.11
CA ALA A 30 25.11 -0.60 19.33
C ALA A 30 26.62 -0.91 19.45
N SER A 31 27.08 -1.26 20.65
CA SER A 31 28.48 -1.66 20.89
C SER A 31 28.84 -2.93 20.13
N ALA A 32 27.97 -3.95 20.14
CA ALA A 32 28.20 -5.20 19.40
C ALA A 32 28.21 -4.98 17.88
N ALA A 33 27.44 -4.01 17.39
CA ALA A 33 27.39 -3.63 15.98
C ALA A 33 28.47 -2.59 15.58
N HIS A 34 29.37 -2.21 16.48
CA HIS A 34 30.38 -1.16 16.28
C HIS A 34 29.80 0.18 15.79
N ARG A 35 28.64 0.57 16.32
CA ARG A 35 27.89 1.78 15.95
C ARG A 35 27.64 2.67 17.16
N SER A 36 27.39 3.95 16.92
CA SER A 36 26.85 4.83 17.97
C SER A 36 25.41 4.42 18.29
N MET A 37 24.92 4.71 19.51
CA MET A 37 23.51 4.47 19.85
C MET A 37 22.56 5.18 18.87
N ASN A 38 22.90 6.39 18.44
CA ASN A 38 22.09 7.12 17.46
C ASN A 38 22.04 6.39 16.11
N SER A 39 23.20 5.93 15.63
CA SER A 39 23.30 5.17 14.39
C SER A 39 22.54 3.85 14.46
N GLU A 40 22.53 3.18 15.62
CA GLU A 40 21.77 1.95 15.81
C GLU A 40 20.26 2.21 15.86
N ILE A 41 19.81 3.27 16.55
CA ILE A 41 18.40 3.66 16.58
C ILE A 41 17.92 3.98 15.17
N VAL A 42 18.68 4.77 14.42
CA VAL A 42 18.35 5.11 13.03
C VAL A 42 18.29 3.83 12.18
N ALA A 43 19.29 2.95 12.27
CA ALA A 43 19.30 1.70 11.49
C ALA A 43 18.09 0.81 11.81
N ARG A 44 17.71 0.68 13.08
CA ARG A 44 16.53 -0.10 13.52
C ARG A 44 15.23 0.51 13.00
N LEU A 45 15.10 1.84 13.05
CA LEU A 45 13.92 2.55 12.55
C LEU A 45 13.81 2.43 11.03
N THR A 46 14.91 2.66 10.30
CA THR A 46 14.99 2.47 8.85
C THR A 46 14.61 1.05 8.48
N GLN A 47 15.22 0.04 9.11
CA GLN A 47 14.87 -1.36 8.83
C GLN A 47 13.41 -1.68 9.15
N SER A 48 12.83 -1.12 10.20
CA SER A 48 11.41 -1.35 10.52
C SER A 48 10.48 -0.71 9.47
N ILE A 49 10.78 0.51 9.06
CA ILE A 49 9.99 1.24 8.06
C ILE A 49 10.15 0.56 6.69
N ASP A 50 11.38 0.17 6.34
CA ASP A 50 11.67 -0.54 5.11
C ASP A 50 11.06 -1.93 5.13
N ALA A 51 11.06 -2.66 6.25
CA ALA A 51 10.37 -3.94 6.37
C ALA A 51 8.84 -3.80 6.25
N ASP A 52 8.24 -2.74 6.79
CA ASP A 52 6.82 -2.44 6.57
C ASP A 52 6.55 -2.12 5.10
N ASN A 53 7.49 -1.46 4.42
CA ASN A 53 7.45 -1.20 2.98
C ASN A 53 7.72 -2.46 2.14
N ASP A 54 8.60 -3.37 2.59
CA ASP A 54 9.11 -4.55 1.87
C ASP A 54 8.25 -5.80 2.11
N MET A 55 7.50 -5.86 3.20
CA MET A 55 6.41 -6.84 3.38
C MET A 55 5.38 -6.70 2.24
N HIS A 56 5.34 -5.55 1.54
CA HIS A 56 4.59 -5.34 0.31
C HIS A 56 5.35 -5.71 -0.99
N GLN A 57 6.64 -6.09 -0.94
CA GLN A 57 7.56 -6.23 -2.08
C GLN A 57 8.04 -7.66 -2.38
N ALA A 58 7.52 -8.69 -1.73
CA ALA A 58 7.77 -10.09 -2.12
C ALA A 58 7.07 -10.44 -3.45
N GLY A 59 7.49 -9.79 -4.54
CA GLY A 59 6.86 -9.84 -5.87
C GLY A 59 7.06 -8.58 -6.72
N ALA A 60 8.17 -7.85 -6.56
CA ALA A 60 8.39 -6.57 -7.24
C ALA A 60 8.31 -6.70 -8.79
N VAL A 61 7.43 -5.91 -9.40
CA VAL A 61 7.26 -5.79 -10.86
C VAL A 61 7.71 -4.39 -11.28
N THR A 62 8.64 -4.30 -12.22
CA THR A 62 9.05 -3.01 -12.81
C THR A 62 8.11 -2.64 -13.94
N VAL A 63 7.45 -1.48 -13.83
CA VAL A 63 6.55 -0.95 -14.85
C VAL A 63 7.08 0.40 -15.33
N PHE A 64 7.17 0.57 -16.65
CA PHE A 64 7.50 1.85 -17.26
C PHE A 64 6.21 2.62 -17.56
N LEU A 65 6.05 3.76 -16.91
CA LEU A 65 4.91 4.64 -17.09
C LEU A 65 5.29 5.87 -17.91
N PRO A 66 4.39 6.40 -18.77
CA PRO A 66 4.59 7.68 -19.40
C PRO A 66 4.80 8.81 -18.38
N GLU A 67 5.52 9.86 -18.79
CA GLU A 67 5.85 11.00 -17.90
C GLU A 67 4.60 11.67 -17.32
N VAL A 68 3.55 11.83 -18.14
CA VAL A 68 2.26 12.42 -17.71
C VAL A 68 1.66 11.63 -16.54
N VAL A 69 1.61 10.30 -16.65
CA VAL A 69 1.06 9.44 -15.61
C VAL A 69 1.92 9.52 -14.34
N THR A 70 3.24 9.58 -14.50
CA THR A 70 4.18 9.69 -13.37
C THR A 70 3.96 10.99 -12.61
N ASN A 71 3.75 12.11 -13.31
CA ASN A 71 3.50 13.42 -12.71
C ASN A 71 2.17 13.45 -11.96
N GLU A 72 1.10 12.93 -12.55
CA GLU A 72 -0.22 12.85 -11.91
C GLU A 72 -0.17 11.99 -10.64
N ILE A 73 0.41 10.78 -10.72
CA ILE A 73 0.52 9.89 -9.56
C ILE A 73 1.39 10.52 -8.48
N SER A 74 2.46 11.23 -8.84
CA SER A 74 3.31 11.92 -7.87
C SER A 74 2.54 12.99 -7.09
N GLY A 75 1.70 13.78 -7.77
CA GLY A 75 0.85 14.77 -7.12
C GLY A 75 -0.18 14.13 -6.18
N LEU A 76 -0.81 13.03 -6.62
CA LEU A 76 -1.80 12.30 -5.81
C LEU A 76 -1.17 11.61 -4.61
N ALA A 77 0.01 11.01 -4.78
CA ALA A 77 0.77 10.41 -3.70
C ALA A 77 1.12 11.44 -2.62
N GLN A 78 1.53 12.65 -3.02
CA GLN A 78 1.81 13.74 -2.09
C GLN A 78 0.55 14.18 -1.33
N LEU A 79 -0.57 14.36 -2.04
CA LEU A 79 -1.85 14.73 -1.42
C LEU A 79 -2.34 13.68 -0.40
N ASN A 80 -2.12 12.40 -0.71
CA ASN A 80 -2.55 11.28 0.10
C ASN A 80 -1.52 10.87 1.16
N GLU A 81 -0.42 11.62 1.31
CA GLU A 81 0.68 11.34 2.24
C GLU A 81 1.26 9.91 2.08
N ARG A 82 1.39 9.46 0.83
CA ARG A 82 1.87 8.12 0.46
C ARG A 82 3.07 8.19 -0.47
N SER A 83 3.80 7.09 -0.57
CA SER A 83 4.79 6.92 -1.63
C SER A 83 4.10 6.73 -2.98
N VAL A 84 4.79 7.06 -4.08
CA VAL A 84 4.30 6.84 -5.46
C VAL A 84 3.93 5.38 -5.68
N ASN A 85 4.77 4.45 -5.23
CA ASN A 85 4.50 3.00 -5.32
C ASN A 85 3.28 2.58 -4.49
N GLY A 86 3.10 3.19 -3.30
CA GLY A 86 1.93 2.96 -2.46
C GLY A 86 0.64 3.47 -3.09
N GLU A 87 0.67 4.65 -3.71
CA GLU A 87 -0.47 5.22 -4.44
C GLU A 87 -0.83 4.36 -5.67
N ILE A 88 0.16 3.91 -6.44
CA ILE A 88 -0.05 2.99 -7.58
C ILE A 88 -0.73 1.71 -7.09
N THR A 89 -0.22 1.13 -6.00
CA THR A 89 -0.75 -0.11 -5.44
C THR A 89 -2.19 0.06 -4.95
N ASP A 90 -2.50 1.17 -4.28
CA ASP A 90 -3.87 1.47 -3.83
C ASP A 90 -4.84 1.58 -5.01
N ARG A 91 -4.44 2.27 -6.07
CA ARG A 91 -5.25 2.42 -7.29
C ARG A 91 -5.48 1.10 -8.01
N LEU A 92 -4.44 0.28 -8.15
CA LEU A 92 -4.57 -1.04 -8.76
C LEU A 92 -5.52 -1.94 -7.96
N LYS A 93 -5.41 -1.93 -6.63
CA LYS A 93 -6.33 -2.67 -5.75
C LYS A 93 -7.77 -2.21 -5.93
N ARG A 94 -8.02 -0.89 -5.99
CA ARG A 94 -9.37 -0.35 -6.22
C ARG A 94 -9.93 -0.76 -7.58
N SER A 95 -9.10 -0.69 -8.63
CA SER A 95 -9.51 -1.12 -9.98
C SER A 95 -9.91 -2.59 -9.98
N ALA A 96 -9.08 -3.47 -9.40
CA ALA A 96 -9.38 -4.90 -9.36
C ALA A 96 -10.69 -5.23 -8.62
N VAL A 97 -11.00 -4.50 -7.54
CA VAL A 97 -12.27 -4.66 -6.81
C VAL A 97 -13.45 -4.22 -7.68
N VAL A 98 -13.32 -3.11 -8.41
CA VAL A 98 -14.37 -2.62 -9.32
C VAL A 98 -14.62 -3.63 -10.44
N ASP A 99 -13.57 -4.19 -11.04
CA ASP A 99 -13.69 -5.19 -12.09
C ASP A 99 -14.40 -6.45 -11.58
N GLN A 100 -14.02 -6.94 -10.40
CA GLN A 100 -14.68 -8.10 -9.77
C GLN A 100 -16.17 -7.84 -9.50
N LEU A 101 -16.52 -6.64 -9.02
CA LEU A 101 -17.91 -6.25 -8.79
C LEU A 101 -18.71 -6.20 -10.09
N ASN A 102 -18.13 -5.68 -11.17
CA ASN A 102 -18.77 -5.63 -12.49
C ASN A 102 -19.03 -7.03 -13.04
N ASP A 103 -18.07 -7.95 -12.91
CA ASP A 103 -18.23 -9.35 -13.33
C ASP A 103 -19.34 -10.05 -12.55
N GLU A 104 -19.41 -9.80 -11.24
CA GLU A 104 -20.46 -10.37 -10.38
C GLU A 104 -21.84 -9.80 -10.72
N GLN A 105 -21.93 -8.48 -11.00
CA GLN A 105 -23.16 -7.85 -11.48
C GLN A 105 -23.62 -8.44 -12.81
N ALA A 106 -22.72 -8.61 -13.78
CA ALA A 106 -23.06 -9.21 -15.07
C ALA A 106 -23.60 -10.64 -14.92
N ARG A 107 -22.99 -11.43 -14.02
CA ARG A 107 -23.47 -12.77 -13.68
C ARG A 107 -24.87 -12.75 -13.07
N MET A 108 -25.12 -11.84 -12.13
CA MET A 108 -26.42 -11.70 -11.48
C MET A 108 -27.51 -11.29 -12.47
N ILE A 109 -27.22 -10.32 -13.35
CA ILE A 109 -28.12 -9.90 -14.43
C ILE A 109 -28.49 -11.10 -15.31
N GLY A 110 -27.51 -11.92 -15.72
CA GLY A 110 -27.78 -13.11 -16.53
C GLY A 110 -28.69 -14.13 -15.83
N ILE A 111 -28.51 -14.36 -14.53
CA ILE A 111 -29.37 -15.26 -13.74
C ILE A 111 -30.80 -14.70 -13.68
N LEU A 112 -30.95 -13.40 -13.42
CA LEU A 112 -32.25 -12.76 -13.32
C LEU A 112 -33.01 -12.79 -14.65
N LEU A 113 -32.34 -12.50 -15.77
CA LEU A 113 -32.94 -12.58 -17.11
C LEU A 113 -33.46 -13.99 -17.41
N ARG A 114 -32.65 -15.02 -17.15
CA ARG A 114 -33.07 -16.42 -17.35
C ARG A 114 -34.28 -16.78 -16.49
N ARG A 115 -34.32 -16.26 -15.25
CA ARG A 115 -35.45 -16.51 -14.35
C ARG A 115 -36.72 -15.81 -14.79
N ILE A 116 -36.60 -14.61 -15.37
CA ILE A 116 -37.73 -13.88 -15.96
C ILE A 116 -38.29 -14.68 -17.14
N GLU A 117 -37.46 -15.14 -18.06
CA GLU A 117 -37.88 -15.97 -19.21
C GLU A 117 -38.62 -17.26 -18.76
N GLU A 118 -38.10 -17.95 -17.73
CA GLU A 118 -38.75 -19.13 -17.16
C GLU A 118 -40.13 -18.82 -16.57
N LEU A 119 -40.26 -17.70 -15.85
CA LEU A 119 -41.51 -17.30 -15.22
C LEU A 119 -42.55 -16.85 -16.26
N GLU A 120 -42.13 -16.11 -17.27
CA GLU A 120 -42.97 -15.70 -18.40
C GLU A 120 -43.49 -16.93 -19.16
N SER A 121 -42.62 -17.91 -19.43
CA SER A 121 -43.01 -19.17 -20.08
C SER A 121 -44.05 -19.94 -19.27
N ARG A 122 -43.89 -20.01 -17.94
CA ARG A 122 -44.85 -20.67 -17.04
C ARG A 122 -46.19 -19.93 -16.97
N LEU A 123 -46.18 -18.59 -17.03
CA LEU A 123 -47.39 -17.78 -17.05
C LEU A 123 -48.18 -17.97 -18.34
N GLN A 124 -47.50 -18.02 -19.49
CA GLN A 124 -48.16 -18.30 -20.77
C GLN A 124 -48.82 -19.68 -20.81
N LEU A 125 -48.17 -20.70 -20.23
CA LEU A 125 -48.75 -22.05 -20.12
C LEU A 125 -49.98 -22.09 -19.19
N LYS A 126 -50.04 -21.26 -18.15
CA LYS A 126 -51.20 -21.18 -17.24
C LYS A 126 -52.37 -20.36 -17.79
N GLY A 127 -52.13 -19.43 -18.71
CA GLY A 127 -53.19 -18.65 -19.37
C GLY A 127 -53.87 -19.39 -20.53
N ALA A 128 -53.29 -20.50 -20.99
CA ALA A 128 -53.80 -21.32 -22.09
C ALA A 128 -54.60 -22.56 -21.63
N ALA A 129 -54.77 -22.75 -20.32
CA ALA A 129 -55.56 -23.81 -19.69
C ALA A 129 -56.81 -23.20 -19.04
#